data_AF-A0A3D3S8Q9-F1
#
_entry.id   AF-A0A3D3S8Q9-F1
#
_cell.length_a   1.000
_cell.length_b   1.000
_cell.length_c   1.000
_cell.angle_alpha   90.00
_cell.angle_beta   90.00
_cell.angle_gamma   90.00
#
_symmetry.space_group_name_H-M   'P 1'
#
loop_
_entity.id
_entity.type
_entity.pdbx_description
1 polymer ?
#
loop_
_entity_poly.entity_id
_entity_poly.type
_entity_poly.pdbx_seq_one_letter_code
_entity_poly.pdbx_strand_id
1 'polypeptide(L)'
;IAYGQEEEPIFLGKEIAQHKDYSEETAKRIDEAVRTILDKAREQAFDILTKERTKLETLATELMQKETLEDADVRTLLGFTPISDGLQPVEA
;
A
#
# COMPACT_ATOMS: atom_id res chain seq x y z
N ILE A 1 -27.92 -24.83 -61.81
CA ILE A 1 -26.54 -24.34 -62.03
C ILE A 1 -26.15 -23.59 -60.76
N ALA A 2 -25.08 -24.03 -60.11
CA ALA A 2 -24.60 -23.55 -58.82
C ALA A 2 -23.86 -22.20 -58.95
N TYR A 3 -23.92 -21.41 -57.88
CA TYR A 3 -22.93 -20.42 -57.46
C TYR A 3 -23.02 -20.44 -55.93
N GLY A 4 -22.04 -20.83 -55.14
CA GLY A 4 -20.59 -20.65 -55.30
C GLY A 4 -20.16 -19.69 -54.19
N GLN A 5 -19.40 -20.22 -53.24
CA GLN A 5 -18.85 -19.58 -52.02
C GLN A 5 -18.22 -18.20 -52.24
N GLU A 6 -18.19 -17.39 -51.17
CA GLU A 6 -17.03 -16.56 -50.76
C GLU A 6 -17.36 -15.97 -49.37
N GLU A 7 -17.01 -16.69 -48.29
CA GLU A 7 -15.84 -16.45 -47.44
C GLU A 7 -15.99 -15.25 -46.48
N GLU A 8 -16.31 -15.60 -45.23
CA GLU A 8 -16.30 -14.77 -44.03
C GLU A 8 -14.85 -14.39 -43.67
N PRO A 9 -14.46 -13.10 -43.58
CA PRO A 9 -13.11 -12.78 -43.16
C PRO A 9 -13.02 -12.68 -41.63
N ILE A 10 -12.33 -13.67 -41.09
CA ILE A 10 -11.96 -13.99 -39.71
C ILE A 10 -11.00 -12.92 -39.12
N PHE A 11 -11.43 -11.66 -39.03
CA PHE A 11 -10.59 -10.59 -38.44
C PHE A 11 -10.71 -10.48 -36.91
N LEU A 12 -11.74 -11.10 -36.31
CA LEU A 12 -11.97 -11.04 -34.87
C LEU A 12 -10.94 -11.85 -34.05
N GLY A 13 -10.36 -12.91 -34.62
CA GLY A 13 -9.48 -13.82 -33.87
C GLY A 13 -8.10 -13.26 -33.52
N LYS A 14 -7.51 -12.43 -34.39
CA LYS A 14 -6.20 -11.82 -34.16
C LYS A 14 -6.27 -10.63 -33.19
N GLU A 15 -7.28 -9.78 -33.34
CA GLU A 15 -7.47 -8.60 -32.48
C GLU A 15 -7.88 -9.00 -31.05
N ILE A 16 -8.75 -10.00 -30.89
CA ILE A 16 -9.14 -10.52 -29.56
C ILE A 16 -7.94 -11.17 -28.86
N ALA A 17 -7.11 -11.93 -29.57
CA ALA A 17 -5.90 -12.52 -29.01
C ALA A 17 -4.90 -11.44 -28.57
N GLN A 18 -4.60 -10.46 -29.42
CA GLN A 18 -3.70 -9.35 -29.06
C GLN A 18 -4.21 -8.52 -27.87
N HIS A 19 -5.52 -8.24 -27.80
CA HIS A 19 -6.09 -7.50 -26.67
C HIS A 19 -5.99 -8.28 -25.35
N LYS A 20 -6.21 -9.60 -25.39
CA LYS A 20 -6.10 -10.46 -24.22
C LYS A 20 -4.65 -10.57 -23.74
N ASP A 21 -3.71 -10.81 -24.66
CA ASP A 21 -2.28 -10.89 -24.35
C ASP A 21 -1.78 -9.57 -23.74
N TYR A 22 -2.20 -8.43 -24.29
CA TYR A 22 -1.88 -7.11 -23.73
C TYR A 22 -2.52 -6.86 -22.36
N SER A 23 -3.75 -7.35 -22.14
CA SER A 23 -4.43 -7.27 -20.85
C SER A 23 -3.71 -8.11 -19.78
N GLU A 24 -3.26 -9.32 -20.13
CA GLU A 24 -2.50 -10.20 -19.24
C GLU A 24 -1.10 -9.63 -18.93
N GLU A 25 -0.39 -9.11 -19.93
CA GLU A 25 0.89 -8.44 -19.74
C GLU A 25 0.74 -7.18 -18.87
N THR A 26 -0.29 -6.38 -19.13
CA THR A 26 -0.58 -5.16 -18.35
C THR A 26 -0.93 -5.52 -16.91
N ALA A 27 -1.77 -6.53 -16.67
CA ALA A 27 -2.12 -7.00 -15.35
C ALA A 27 -0.88 -7.50 -14.57
N LYS A 28 -0.03 -8.28 -15.23
CA LYS A 28 1.24 -8.75 -14.64
C LYS A 28 2.14 -7.58 -14.23
N ARG A 29 2.27 -6.56 -15.08
CA ARG A 29 3.06 -5.35 -14.77
C ARG A 29 2.50 -4.58 -13.58
N ILE A 30 1.17 -4.53 -13.44
CA ILE A 30 0.50 -3.91 -12.29
C ILE A 30 0.84 -4.70 -11.01
N ASP A 31 0.68 -6.02 -11.03
CA ASP A 31 0.97 -6.87 -9.87
C ASP A 31 2.43 -6.75 -9.42
N GLU A 32 3.37 -6.73 -10.37
CA GLU A 32 4.80 -6.51 -10.09
C GLU A 32 5.07 -5.13 -9.46
N ALA A 33 4.42 -4.08 -9.95
CA ALA A 33 4.56 -2.73 -9.41
C ALA A 33 3.98 -2.65 -7.98
N VAL A 34 2.80 -3.21 -7.74
CA VAL A 34 2.17 -3.27 -6.42
C VAL A 34 3.05 -4.03 -5.44
N ARG A 35 3.55 -5.19 -5.83
CA ARG A 35 4.48 -5.97 -5.00
C ARG A 35 5.72 -5.18 -4.65
N THR A 36 6.32 -4.50 -5.63
CA THR A 36 7.51 -3.66 -5.40
C THR A 36 7.24 -2.54 -4.40
N ILE A 37 6.06 -1.91 -4.45
CA ILE A 37 5.66 -0.87 -3.50
C ILE A 37 5.53 -1.44 -2.09
N LEU A 38 4.86 -2.59 -1.95
CA LEU A 38 4.66 -3.25 -0.67
C LEU A 38 5.98 -3.72 -0.04
N ASP A 39 6.86 -4.32 -0.85
CA ASP A 39 8.16 -4.80 -0.38
C ASP A 39 9.02 -3.62 0.12
N LYS A 40 9.04 -2.50 -0.59
CA LYS A 40 9.73 -1.28 -0.16
C LYS A 40 9.14 -0.69 1.12
N ALA A 41 7.81 -0.58 1.20
CA ALA A 41 7.15 -0.05 2.39
C ALA A 41 7.42 -0.93 3.62
N ARG A 42 7.41 -2.26 3.42
CA ARG A 42 7.77 -3.22 4.47
C ARG A 42 9.22 -3.07 4.90
N GLU A 43 10.17 -2.99 3.96
CA GLU A 43 11.58 -2.81 4.26
C GLU A 43 11.82 -1.52 5.05
N GLN A 44 11.22 -0.41 4.61
CA GLN A 44 11.27 0.87 5.31
C GLN A 44 10.71 0.76 6.75
N ALA A 45 9.56 0.11 6.92
CA ALA A 45 8.98 -0.09 8.25
C ALA A 45 9.92 -0.90 9.15
N PHE A 46 10.50 -2.00 8.65
CA PHE A 46 11.45 -2.81 9.41
C PHE A 46 12.72 -2.04 9.76
N ASP A 47 13.25 -1.26 8.81
CA ASP A 47 14.43 -0.43 9.01
C ASP A 47 14.19 0.63 10.10
N ILE A 48 13.04 1.33 10.06
CA ILE A 48 12.64 2.28 11.11
C ILE A 48 12.53 1.58 12.47
N LEU A 49 11.79 0.47 12.54
CA LEU A 49 11.61 -0.27 13.81
C LEU A 49 12.93 -0.81 14.37
N THR A 50 13.86 -1.22 13.49
CA THR A 50 15.17 -1.73 13.89
C THR A 50 16.09 -0.60 14.36
N LYS A 51 16.14 0.52 13.62
CA LYS A 51 16.93 1.70 14.01
C LYS A 51 16.45 2.31 15.32
N GLU A 52 15.14 2.32 15.54
CA GLU A 52 14.51 2.88 16.73
C GLU A 52 14.21 1.81 17.81
N ARG A 53 14.95 0.69 17.80
CA ARG A 53 14.70 -0.45 18.70
C ARG A 53 14.69 -0.05 20.18
N THR A 54 15.60 0.82 20.60
CA THR A 54 15.66 1.32 21.98
C THR A 54 14.37 2.04 22.38
N LYS A 55 13.78 2.85 21.48
CA LYS A 55 12.50 3.53 21.74
C LYS A 55 11.35 2.55 21.88
N LEU A 56 11.34 1.48 21.08
CA LEU A 56 10.34 0.39 21.21
C LEU A 56 10.46 -0.34 22.55
N GLU A 57 11.68 -0.58 23.02
CA GLU A 57 11.93 -1.23 24.32
C GLU A 57 11.49 -0.33 25.48
N THR A 58 11.72 0.98 25.39
CA THR A 58 11.20 1.95 26.35
C THR A 58 9.67 1.93 26.37
N LEU A 59 9.01 1.99 25.21
CA LEU A 59 7.54 1.91 25.13
C LEU A 59 6.99 0.61 25.73
N ALA A 60 7.62 -0.53 25.43
CA ALA A 60 7.21 -1.82 25.97
C ALA A 60 7.34 -1.85 27.50
N THR A 61 8.44 -1.32 28.03
CA THR A 61 8.69 -1.24 29.47
C THR A 61 7.66 -0.35 30.17
N GLU A 62 7.32 0.80 29.59
CA GLU A 62 6.30 1.70 30.13
C GLU A 62 4.89 1.09 30.04
N LEU A 63 4.55 0.43 28.93
CA LEU A 63 3.28 -0.29 28.78
C LEU A 63 3.13 -1.41 29.83
N MET A 64 4.22 -2.11 30.16
CA MET A 64 4.18 -3.11 31.23
C MET A 64 3.89 -2.50 32.61
N GLN A 65 4.26 -1.25 32.85
CA GLN A 65 4.03 -0.57 34.13
C GLN A 65 2.65 0.09 34.21
N LYS A 66 2.21 0.74 33.13
CA LYS A 66 0.98 1.55 33.10
C LYS A 66 -0.23 0.82 32.52
N GLU A 67 -0.03 -0.34 31.88
CA GLU A 67 -1.03 -1.14 31.15
C GLU A 67 -1.65 -0.46 29.91
N THR A 68 -1.72 0.87 29.89
CA THR A 68 -2.19 1.70 28.78
C THR A 68 -1.36 2.98 28.72
N LEU A 69 -1.04 3.44 27.50
CA LEU A 69 -0.40 4.73 27.24
C LEU A 69 -1.31 5.56 26.35
N GLU A 70 -1.51 6.83 26.70
CA GLU A 70 -2.20 7.78 25.84
C GLU A 70 -1.24 8.39 24.81
N ASP A 71 -1.76 9.02 23.75
CA ASP A 71 -0.95 9.68 22.72
C ASP A 71 0.05 10.68 23.32
N ALA A 72 -0.37 11.43 24.34
CA ALA A 72 0.49 12.38 25.06
C ALA A 72 1.67 11.69 25.78
N ASP A 73 1.43 10.54 26.43
CA ASP A 73 2.48 9.74 27.08
C ASP A 73 3.50 9.25 26.05
N VAL A 74 3.01 8.67 24.95
CA VAL A 74 3.85 8.12 23.88
C VAL A 74 4.70 9.22 23.24
N ARG A 75 4.12 10.39 22.94
CA ARG A 75 4.88 11.53 22.38
C ARG A 75 5.96 12.02 23.32
N THR A 76 5.63 12.17 24.59
CA THR A 76 6.57 12.61 25.61
C THR A 76 7.73 11.61 25.73
N LEU A 77 7.41 10.32 25.78
CA LEU A 77 8.40 9.25 25.90
C LEU A 77 9.35 9.15 24.70
N LEU A 78 8.82 9.41 23.50
CA LEU A 78 9.57 9.34 22.24
C LEU A 78 10.24 10.66 21.85
N GLY A 79 10.01 11.74 22.61
CA GLY A 79 10.53 13.08 22.33
C GLY A 79 9.87 13.76 21.12
N PHE A 80 8.65 13.37 20.78
CA PHE A 80 7.87 14.04 19.72
C PHE A 80 7.24 15.33 20.23
N THR A 81 7.14 16.32 19.35
CA THR A 81 6.40 17.56 19.66
C THR A 81 4.95 17.20 20.02
N PRO A 82 4.43 17.70 21.15
CA PRO A 82 3.02 17.54 21.47
C PRO A 82 2.19 18.19 20.36
N ILE A 83 1.14 17.50 19.92
CA ILE A 83 0.17 18.13 19.02
C ILE A 83 -0.51 19.21 19.85
N SER A 84 -0.23 20.48 19.53
CA SER A 84 -1.13 21.56 19.93
C SER A 84 -2.42 21.31 19.18
N ASP A 85 -3.44 20.79 19.86
CA ASP A 85 -4.73 20.50 19.25
C ASP A 85 -5.28 21.82 18.68
N GLY A 86 -5.24 21.93 17.36
CA GLY A 86 -5.60 23.12 16.61
C GLY A 86 -7.10 23.31 16.49
N LEU A 87 -7.91 22.55 17.23
CA LEU A 87 -9.32 22.86 17.41
C LEU A 87 -9.45 24.05 18.37
N GLN A 88 -9.32 25.25 17.82
CA GLN A 88 -10.06 26.38 18.37
C GLN A 88 -11.56 26.00 18.32
N PRO A 89 -12.32 26.14 19.42
CA PRO A 89 -13.76 25.95 19.36
C PRO A 89 -14.31 26.90 18.31
N VAL A 90 -15.00 26.35 17.30
CA VAL A 90 -15.76 27.15 16.36
C VAL A 90 -16.93 27.73 17.15
N GLU A 91 -16.80 28.98 17.60
CA GLU A 91 -17.92 29.72 18.20
C GLU A 91 -19.04 29.82 17.16
N ALA A 92 -20.23 29.36 17.56
CA ALA A 92 -21.47 29.40 16.78
C ALA A 92 -22.19 30.74 16.96
#